data_AF-A0A1H5PKV3-F1
#
_entry.id   AF-A0A1H5PKV3-F1
#
_cell.length_a   1.000
_cell.length_b   1.000
_cell.length_c   1.000
_cell.angle_alpha   90.00
_cell.angle_beta   90.00
_cell.angle_gamma   90.00
#
_symmetry.space_group_name_H-M   'P 1'
#
loop_
_entity.id
_entity.type
_entity.pdbx_description
1 polymer ?
#
loop_
_entity_poly.entity_id
_entity_poly.type
_entity_poly.pdbx_seq_one_letter_code
_entity_poly.pdbx_strand_id
1 'polypeptide(L)'
;MTLAATVRFIVRHPLSRGQIPQNLGRFAAWQIEARLVPGPVAAQFVGGARLFAVPGLTGASANIYVGLHEFGDMAFVLCALRPEDLFAGEGANIGSFTVLARRPTPHSARQLRLTGPSGRNLTFGALF
;
A
#
# COMPACT_ATOMS: atom_id res chain seq x y z
N MET A 1 0.19 6.33 -16.65
CA MET A 1 -0.62 7.49 -16.20
C MET A 1 0.23 8.75 -16.25
N THR A 2 -0.37 9.91 -16.51
CA THR A 2 0.35 11.19 -16.41
C THR A 2 0.53 11.60 -14.95
N LEU A 3 1.52 12.44 -14.65
CA LEU A 3 1.73 13.03 -13.31
C LEU A 3 0.46 13.67 -12.76
N ALA A 4 -0.24 14.46 -13.58
CA ALA A 4 -1.49 15.11 -13.19
C ALA A 4 -2.61 14.11 -12.85
N ALA A 5 -2.70 13.00 -13.60
CA ALA A 5 -3.66 11.94 -13.31
C ALA A 5 -3.35 11.22 -11.99
N THR A 6 -2.07 10.95 -11.69
CA THR A 6 -1.65 10.34 -10.44
C THR A 6 -1.88 11.25 -9.24
N VAL A 7 -1.56 12.54 -9.34
CA VAL A 7 -1.85 13.51 -8.27
C VAL A 7 -3.36 13.60 -8.02
N ARG A 8 -4.17 13.67 -9.09
CA ARG A 8 -5.63 13.68 -8.97
C ARG A 8 -6.15 12.40 -8.31
N PHE A 9 -5.60 11.24 -8.68
CA PHE A 9 -5.93 9.96 -8.06
C PHE A 9 -5.64 9.98 -6.57
N ILE A 10 -4.43 10.41 -6.16
CA ILE A 10 -4.05 10.51 -4.74
C ILE A 10 -5.01 11.42 -3.99
N VAL A 11 -5.27 12.63 -4.50
CA VAL A 11 -6.12 13.62 -3.81
C VAL A 11 -7.56 13.14 -3.65
N ARG A 12 -8.11 12.44 -4.65
CA ARG A 12 -9.49 11.95 -4.63
C ARG A 12 -9.66 10.61 -3.90
N HIS A 13 -8.56 9.94 -3.56
CA HIS A 13 -8.61 8.62 -2.96
C HIS A 13 -9.24 8.66 -1.56
N PRO A 14 -10.16 7.73 -1.22
CA PRO A 14 -10.82 7.69 0.09
C PRO A 14 -9.83 7.67 1.28
N LEU A 15 -8.76 6.87 1.18
CA LEU A 15 -7.70 6.78 2.21
C LEU A 15 -6.75 7.97 2.27
N SER A 16 -6.86 8.92 1.34
CA SER A 16 -6.06 10.16 1.37
C SER A 16 -6.73 11.27 2.18
N ARG A 17 -8.00 11.14 2.60
CA ARG A 17 -8.67 12.14 3.43
C ARG A 17 -7.89 12.35 4.73
N GLY A 18 -7.47 13.59 5.00
CA GLY A 18 -6.62 13.94 6.13
C GLY A 18 -5.13 13.59 5.99
N GLN A 19 -4.75 12.89 4.91
CA GLN A 19 -3.38 12.39 4.69
C GLN A 19 -2.78 12.77 3.32
N ILE A 20 -3.42 13.69 2.59
CA ILE A 20 -3.00 14.13 1.25
C ILE A 20 -1.51 14.52 1.21
N PRO A 21 -0.98 15.37 2.11
CA PRO A 21 0.43 15.76 2.04
C PRO A 21 1.38 14.57 2.22
N GLN A 22 1.02 13.60 3.05
CA GLN A 22 1.84 12.41 3.28
C GLN A 22 1.82 11.49 2.06
N ASN A 23 0.66 11.27 1.45
CA ASN A 23 0.53 10.41 0.26
C ASN A 23 1.23 11.04 -0.95
N LEU A 24 1.17 12.37 -1.10
CA LEU A 24 1.97 13.08 -2.11
C LEU A 24 3.46 13.02 -1.82
N GLY A 25 3.87 13.10 -0.54
CA GLY A 25 5.26 12.90 -0.13
C GLY A 25 5.78 11.50 -0.48
N ARG A 26 4.97 10.45 -0.27
CA ARG A 26 5.29 9.07 -0.69
C ARG A 26 5.41 8.96 -2.20
N PHE A 27 4.50 9.59 -2.95
CA PHE A 27 4.61 9.63 -4.40
C PHE A 27 5.90 10.30 -4.86
N ALA A 28 6.26 11.46 -4.29
CA ALA A 28 7.50 12.16 -4.60
C ALA A 28 8.74 11.33 -4.24
N ALA A 29 8.76 10.74 -3.03
CA ALA A 29 9.83 9.84 -2.59
C ALA A 29 9.98 8.66 -3.54
N TRP A 30 8.88 8.02 -3.92
CA TRP A 30 8.88 6.91 -4.89
C TRP A 30 9.47 7.31 -6.24
N GLN A 31 9.14 8.51 -6.77
CA GLN A 31 9.72 8.99 -8.03
C GLN A 31 11.24 9.15 -7.98
N ILE A 32 11.80 9.39 -6.80
CA ILE A 32 13.24 9.55 -6.58
C ILE A 32 13.87 8.18 -6.29
N GLU A 33 13.40 7.48 -5.25
CA GLU A 33 13.93 6.20 -4.78
C GLU A 33 13.94 5.12 -5.86
N ALA A 34 12.85 4.99 -6.61
CA ALA A 34 12.72 3.97 -7.65
C ALA A 34 13.66 4.21 -8.85
N ARG A 35 14.22 5.41 -9.00
CA ARG A 35 15.22 5.74 -10.03
C ARG A 35 16.66 5.59 -9.55
N LEU A 36 16.88 5.62 -8.23
CA LEU A 36 18.21 5.53 -7.63
C LEU A 36 18.58 4.09 -7.26
N VAL A 37 17.59 3.23 -7.00
CA VAL A 37 17.83 1.83 -6.64
C VAL A 37 17.85 0.96 -7.91
N PRO A 38 18.95 0.22 -8.18
CA PRO A 38 18.94 -0.77 -9.24
C PRO A 38 18.13 -2.00 -8.81
N GLY A 39 16.97 -2.19 -9.44
CA GLY A 39 16.12 -3.38 -9.25
C GLY A 39 14.85 -3.15 -8.41
N PRO A 40 14.18 -4.23 -7.96
CA PRO A 40 12.94 -4.14 -7.22
C PRO A 40 13.11 -3.51 -5.83
N VAL A 41 12.25 -2.53 -5.53
CA VAL A 41 12.20 -1.85 -4.23
C VAL A 41 11.13 -2.51 -3.36
N ALA A 42 11.51 -2.93 -2.15
CA ALA A 42 10.57 -3.44 -1.16
C ALA A 42 9.85 -2.28 -0.46
N ALA A 43 8.58 -2.05 -0.80
CA ALA A 43 7.75 -1.05 -0.18
C ALA A 43 6.84 -1.64 0.90
N GLN A 44 6.60 -0.88 1.96
CA GLN A 44 5.66 -1.28 3.02
C GLN A 44 4.23 -1.32 2.48
N PHE A 45 3.50 -2.35 2.90
CA PHE A 45 2.11 -2.59 2.55
C PHE A 45 1.28 -2.86 3.82
N VAL A 46 -0.03 -3.03 3.64
CA VAL A 46 -0.99 -3.19 4.73
C VAL A 46 -0.66 -4.42 5.58
N GLY A 47 -0.87 -4.32 6.90
CA GLY A 47 -0.69 -5.44 7.82
C GLY A 47 0.78 -5.85 8.06
N GLY A 48 1.73 -4.95 7.83
CA GLY A 48 3.16 -5.23 7.99
C GLY A 48 3.78 -6.03 6.83
N ALA A 49 2.98 -6.34 5.81
CA ALA A 49 3.48 -6.95 4.59
C ALA A 49 4.37 -5.99 3.80
N ARG A 50 5.09 -6.53 2.82
CA ARG A 50 5.86 -5.75 1.86
C ARG A 50 5.53 -6.19 0.44
N LEU A 51 5.53 -5.24 -0.47
CA LEU A 51 5.37 -5.48 -1.90
C LEU A 51 6.66 -5.07 -2.59
N PHE A 52 7.13 -5.90 -3.52
CA PHE A 52 8.21 -5.50 -4.42
C PHE A 52 7.61 -4.71 -5.58
N ALA A 53 8.19 -3.54 -5.84
CA ALA A 53 7.77 -2.66 -6.90
C ALA A 53 8.97 -2.21 -7.73
N VAL A 54 8.76 -2.05 -9.03
CA VAL A 54 9.71 -1.44 -9.95
C VAL A 54 9.03 -0.25 -10.66
N PRO A 55 9.80 0.73 -11.17
CA PRO A 55 9.25 1.77 -12.02
C PRO A 55 8.38 1.19 -13.15
N GLY A 56 7.24 1.83 -13.43
CA GLY A 56 6.30 1.41 -14.48
C GLY A 56 5.23 0.41 -14.03
N LEU A 57 5.40 -0.23 -12.88
CA LEU A 57 4.41 -1.16 -12.31
C LEU A 57 3.33 -0.36 -11.57
N THR A 58 2.30 0.07 -12.30
CA THR A 58 1.27 1.01 -11.83
C THR A 58 0.48 0.47 -10.63
N GLY A 59 0.08 -0.80 -10.66
CA GLY A 59 -0.64 -1.46 -9.56
C GLY A 59 0.18 -1.49 -8.27
N ALA A 60 1.47 -1.80 -8.36
CA ALA A 60 2.37 -1.80 -7.21
C ALA A 60 2.59 -0.38 -6.67
N SER A 61 2.95 0.55 -7.56
CA SER A 61 3.25 1.95 -7.20
C SER A 61 2.07 2.62 -6.52
N ALA A 62 0.84 2.29 -6.92
CA ALA A 62 -0.35 2.84 -6.32
C ALA A 62 -0.60 2.41 -4.87
N ASN A 63 -0.35 1.14 -4.57
CA ASN A 63 -0.40 0.66 -3.19
C ASN A 63 0.64 1.37 -2.29
N ILE A 64 1.79 1.79 -2.83
CA ILE A 64 2.82 2.51 -2.06
C ILE A 64 2.29 3.87 -1.55
N TYR A 65 1.66 4.65 -2.42
CA TYR A 65 1.27 6.01 -2.04
C TYR A 65 -0.10 6.10 -1.36
N VAL A 66 -1.10 5.27 -1.71
CA VAL A 66 -2.45 5.32 -1.08
C VAL A 66 -2.81 4.12 -0.21
N GLY A 67 -1.94 3.12 -0.09
CA GLY A 67 -2.16 1.93 0.73
C GLY A 67 -3.01 0.87 0.02
N LEU A 68 -4.25 1.19 -0.35
CA LEU A 68 -5.12 0.31 -1.13
C LEU A 68 -5.36 0.92 -2.50
N HIS A 69 -4.79 0.34 -3.56
CA HIS A 69 -4.95 0.88 -4.92
C HIS A 69 -6.41 0.86 -5.38
N GLU A 70 -7.07 -0.29 -5.22
CA GLU A 70 -8.48 -0.48 -5.56
C GLU A 70 -9.27 -0.50 -4.27
N PHE A 71 -9.54 0.70 -3.72
CA PHE A 71 -10.08 0.84 -2.37
C PHE A 71 -11.30 -0.05 -2.11
N GLY A 72 -12.29 -0.05 -3.01
CA GLY A 72 -13.52 -0.83 -2.83
C GLY A 72 -13.25 -2.33 -2.76
N ASP A 73 -12.55 -2.87 -3.77
CA ASP A 73 -12.31 -4.31 -3.90
C ASP A 73 -11.34 -4.82 -2.83
N MET A 74 -10.28 -4.05 -2.55
CA MET A 74 -9.31 -4.42 -1.52
C MET A 74 -9.89 -4.29 -0.11
N ALA A 75 -10.74 -3.29 0.15
CA ALA A 75 -11.46 -3.19 1.42
C ALA A 75 -12.46 -4.33 1.56
N PHE A 76 -13.14 -4.73 0.48
CA PHE A 76 -14.02 -5.90 0.49
C PHE A 76 -13.24 -7.16 0.87
N VAL A 77 -12.07 -7.41 0.27
CA VAL A 77 -11.22 -8.55 0.66
C VAL A 77 -10.83 -8.49 2.13
N LEU A 78 -10.44 -7.31 2.65
CA LEU A 78 -10.10 -7.14 4.06
C LEU A 78 -11.26 -7.40 5.01
N CYS A 79 -12.50 -7.06 4.62
CA CYS A 79 -13.66 -7.12 5.48
C CYS A 79 -14.46 -8.43 5.34
N ALA A 80 -14.46 -9.05 4.16
CA ALA A 80 -15.28 -10.20 3.85
C ALA A 80 -14.55 -11.54 4.03
N LEU A 81 -13.24 -11.57 3.80
CA LEU A 81 -12.46 -12.80 3.83
C LEU A 81 -12.24 -13.30 5.26
N ARG A 82 -12.54 -14.57 5.51
CA ARG A 82 -12.31 -15.26 6.78
C ARG A 82 -10.99 -16.05 6.74
N PRO A 83 -10.39 -16.35 7.89
CA PRO A 83 -9.12 -17.10 7.94
C PRO A 83 -9.18 -18.47 7.25
N GLU A 84 -10.36 -19.09 7.23
CA GLU A 84 -10.57 -20.43 6.68
C GLU A 84 -10.93 -20.41 5.19
N ASP A 85 -11.11 -19.23 4.60
CA ASP A 85 -11.55 -19.08 3.22
C ASP A 85 -10.38 -19.29 2.24
N LEU A 86 -10.64 -20.00 1.15
CA LEU A 86 -9.70 -20.12 0.04
C LEU A 86 -9.81 -18.89 -0.86
N PHE A 87 -8.74 -18.08 -0.91
CA PHE A 87 -8.62 -16.95 -1.84
C PHE A 87 -7.72 -17.30 -3.02
N ALA A 88 -8.28 -17.34 -4.23
CA ALA A 88 -7.54 -17.49 -5.48
C ALA A 88 -7.52 -16.16 -6.25
N GLY A 89 -6.33 -15.64 -6.52
CA GLY A 89 -6.16 -14.41 -7.30
C GLY A 89 -5.88 -14.73 -8.76
N GLU A 90 -6.82 -14.43 -9.66
CA GLU A 90 -6.60 -14.47 -11.11
C GLU A 90 -6.03 -13.14 -11.61
N GLY A 91 -5.11 -13.18 -12.59
CA GLY A 91 -4.49 -11.96 -13.14
C GLY A 91 -3.67 -11.16 -12.12
N ALA A 92 -3.18 -11.84 -11.06
CA ALA A 92 -2.51 -11.22 -9.92
C ALA A 92 -1.22 -10.50 -10.34
N ASN A 93 -1.34 -9.20 -10.66
CA ASN A 93 -0.24 -8.34 -11.12
C ASN A 93 1.04 -8.51 -10.28
N ILE A 94 1.04 -7.95 -9.06
CA ILE A 94 2.06 -8.13 -8.03
C ILE A 94 1.56 -8.91 -6.83
N GLY A 95 0.37 -9.52 -6.97
CA GLY A 95 -0.27 -10.24 -5.88
C GLY A 95 -0.70 -9.36 -4.71
N SER A 96 -0.98 -8.06 -4.89
CA SER A 96 -1.44 -7.19 -3.80
C SER A 96 -2.66 -7.75 -3.09
N PHE A 97 -3.62 -8.30 -3.85
CA PHE A 97 -4.80 -8.97 -3.29
C PHE A 97 -4.45 -10.23 -2.51
N THR A 98 -3.57 -11.09 -3.05
CA THR A 98 -3.14 -12.32 -2.38
C THR A 98 -2.39 -12.01 -1.08
N VAL A 99 -1.51 -11.01 -1.09
CA VAL A 99 -0.79 -10.55 0.10
C VAL A 99 -1.77 -9.97 1.13
N LEU A 100 -2.79 -9.23 0.66
CA LEU A 100 -3.83 -8.66 1.51
C LEU A 100 -4.72 -9.73 2.15
N ALA A 101 -5.07 -10.77 1.39
CA ALA A 101 -5.88 -11.90 1.82
C ALA A 101 -5.22 -12.71 2.96
N ARG A 102 -3.88 -12.71 3.04
CA ARG A 102 -3.14 -13.44 4.08
C ARG A 102 -3.22 -12.80 5.49
N ARG A 103 -3.90 -11.66 5.66
CA ARG A 103 -3.85 -10.85 6.88
C ARG A 103 -3.95 -11.68 8.19
N PRO A 104 -3.02 -11.52 9.15
CA PRO A 104 -3.16 -12.10 10.49
C PRO A 104 -4.30 -11.43 11.28
N THR A 105 -5.04 -12.23 12.05
CA THR A 105 -6.20 -11.82 12.87
C THR A 105 -5.92 -10.66 13.85
N PRO A 106 -6.93 -9.86 14.25
CA PRO A 106 -6.75 -8.58 14.94
C PRO A 106 -6.21 -8.62 16.38
N HIS A 107 -5.84 -9.78 16.94
CA HIS A 107 -5.31 -9.84 18.31
C HIS A 107 -3.91 -9.22 18.48
N SER A 108 -3.27 -8.81 17.39
CA SER A 108 -1.97 -8.12 17.34
C SER A 108 -2.07 -6.68 16.83
N ALA A 109 -3.27 -6.10 16.74
CA ALA A 109 -3.51 -4.76 16.18
C ALA A 109 -2.89 -3.59 16.98
N ARG A 110 -2.24 -3.84 18.13
CA ARG A 110 -1.64 -2.78 18.96
C ARG A 110 -0.26 -2.31 18.52
N GLN A 111 0.30 -2.84 17.43
CA GLN A 111 1.66 -2.52 16.99
C GLN A 111 1.84 -2.49 15.47
N LEU A 112 1.00 -1.74 14.74
CA LEU A 112 1.39 -1.28 13.40
C LEU A 112 2.36 -0.10 13.51
N ARG A 113 3.60 -0.39 13.91
CA ARG A 113 4.75 0.53 13.74
C ARG A 113 5.34 0.31 12.36
N LEU A 114 5.18 1.28 11.46
CA LEU A 114 5.88 1.32 10.19
C LEU A 114 7.28 1.90 10.43
N THR A 115 8.32 1.08 10.34
CA THR A 115 9.72 1.55 10.36
C THR A 115 10.10 1.96 8.95
N GLY A 116 10.33 3.25 8.70
CA GLY A 116 10.81 3.71 7.39
C GLY A 116 12.21 3.16 7.05
N PRO A 117 12.62 3.13 5.77
CA PRO A 117 13.95 2.70 5.34
C PRO A 117 15.11 3.55 5.92
N SER A 118 14.79 4.69 6.55
CA SER A 118 15.72 5.58 7.27
C SER A 118 15.75 5.35 8.80
N GLY A 119 15.06 4.35 9.36
CA GLY A 119 15.02 4.13 10.82
C GLY A 119 14.28 5.20 11.62
N ARG A 120 13.56 6.12 10.97
CA ARG A 120 12.71 7.11 11.64
C ARG A 120 11.38 6.49 12.02
N ASN A 121 11.11 6.44 13.33
CA ASN A 121 9.81 6.07 13.89
C ASN A 121 8.81 7.21 13.67
N LEU A 122 7.81 7.00 12.81
CA LEU A 122 6.64 7.87 12.71
C LEU A 122 5.46 7.12 13.32
N THR A 123 5.05 7.53 14.52
CA THR A 123 3.89 6.98 15.23
C THR A 123 2.62 7.46 14.53
N PHE A 124 1.81 6.55 13.99
CA PHE A 124 0.47 6.87 13.49
C PHE A 124 -0.59 6.31 14.45
N GLY A 125 -1.46 7.21 14.91
CA GLY A 125 -2.63 6.87 15.73
C GLY A 125 -3.58 5.99 14.95
N ALA A 126 -4.02 4.92 15.60
CA ALA A 126 -4.97 3.96 15.08
C ALA A 126 -6.31 4.64 14.75
N LEU A 127 -6.68 4.59 13.48
CA LEU A 127 -8.07 4.56 13.03
C LEU A 127 -8.15 3.42 12.02
N PHE A 128 -8.00 2.18 12.52
CA PHE A 128 -8.58 0.92 12.06
C PHE A 128 -8.16 -0.18 13.04
#